data_AF-A0A4Q2DSW7-F1
#
_entry.id   AF-A0A4Q2DSW7-F1
#
_cell.length_a   1.000
_cell.length_b   1.000
_cell.length_c   1.000
_cell.angle_alpha   90.00
_cell.angle_beta   90.00
_cell.angle_gamma   90.00
#
_symmetry.space_group_name_H-M   'P 1'
#
loop_
_entity.id
_entity.type
_entity.pdbx_description
1 polymer ?
#
loop_
_entity_poly.entity_id
_entity_poly.type
_entity_poly.pdbx_seq_one_letter_code
_entity_poly.pdbx_strand_id
1 'polypeptide(L)'
;MDLAKLKKQLAAELSEHHLEDSILTECASICNIYHIPPTDLKYKLEALNYRAGATMSEIVPITLETLTAFKAQMQRTMAREGAKKAQVKARGDMATASVNRSRFPGQMMNQARAMDVDPVGPSTSSSAGTAAASTPVKKEPVTISFNLPASHVVFQGAKTDTESKKRRAYRYMYEKISERSEALDQLIDDFADLIKDQYDIEELADPSSGTDHEVTVVGRIWQDPETSSTAKLSEASLWIESSRMLSSGARIALRLDPAITVKGEKDSSVCIASGPFTPESDLLFKPWRAFLDSLNAKKPNVLILVGPFIDISHPKIQNGETDASPSSIFKARFLDPLRKFLSVSPSSIVVLIPSVRDILSRHCVFPQCEFDSELTDSHPRIFLQPNPARFMIDDISFGVTSVDVLFHLRKEELFKRGVEHSPIPAQPGEVATDSMANLCRHLLNQRSFYPIFPVPLELSHDVNLDVSHLDEARMVDDEDLDYAPDVLIVPGRLKRFDKVVSTTLAINPSFLTKGSYAMLSIAKRSETPNLRERLKVELVTQELPAVPAVAPKIEPGAA
;
A
#
# COMPACT_ATOMS: atom_id res chain seq x y z
N MET A 1 28.40 -13.28 -42.02
CA MET A 1 29.15 -14.04 -41.00
C MET A 1 29.57 -15.37 -41.61
N ASP A 2 30.77 -15.87 -41.35
CA ASP A 2 31.18 -17.20 -41.82
C ASP A 2 30.27 -18.28 -41.21
N LEU A 3 29.56 -19.03 -42.06
CA LEU A 3 28.55 -20.02 -41.66
C LEU A 3 29.17 -21.10 -40.75
N ALA A 4 30.42 -21.47 -41.00
CA ALA A 4 31.16 -22.45 -40.20
C ALA A 4 31.46 -21.93 -38.78
N LYS A 5 31.79 -20.64 -38.67
CA LYS A 5 32.05 -19.98 -37.38
C LYS A 5 30.78 -19.83 -36.55
N LEU A 6 29.65 -19.51 -37.19
CA LEU A 6 28.35 -19.35 -36.53
C LEU A 6 27.80 -20.69 -36.03
N LYS A 7 27.91 -21.77 -36.83
CA LYS A 7 27.56 -23.13 -36.41
C LYS A 7 28.36 -23.58 -35.18
N LYS A 8 29.67 -23.28 -35.15
CA LYS A 8 30.55 -23.62 -34.01
C LYS A 8 30.17 -22.86 -32.73
N GLN A 9 29.74 -21.60 -32.85
CA GLN A 9 29.24 -20.81 -31.71
C GLN A 9 27.89 -21.32 -31.21
N LEU A 10 26.95 -21.64 -32.11
CA LEU A 10 25.66 -22.22 -31.74
C LEU A 10 25.79 -23.59 -31.08
N ALA A 11 26.70 -24.44 -31.56
CA ALA A 11 26.97 -25.74 -30.96
C ALA A 11 27.57 -25.63 -29.54
N ALA A 12 28.32 -24.56 -29.24
CA ALA A 12 28.85 -24.32 -27.90
C ALA A 12 27.78 -23.81 -26.93
N GLU A 13 26.92 -22.90 -27.39
CA GLU A 13 25.88 -22.27 -26.57
C GLU A 13 24.67 -23.19 -26.30
N LEU A 14 24.33 -24.09 -27.23
CA LEU A 14 23.20 -25.01 -27.15
C LEU A 14 23.59 -26.41 -26.63
N SER A 15 24.79 -26.54 -26.05
CA SER A 15 25.50 -27.81 -25.79
C SER A 15 24.87 -28.76 -24.75
N GLU A 16 23.81 -28.38 -24.04
CA GLU A 16 23.13 -29.26 -23.08
C GLU A 16 22.26 -30.35 -23.75
N HIS A 17 21.97 -30.21 -25.04
CA HIS A 17 21.22 -31.20 -25.82
C HIS A 17 21.97 -31.46 -27.13
N HIS A 18 22.47 -32.68 -27.36
CA HIS A 18 23.11 -33.05 -28.63
C HIS A 18 22.15 -32.81 -29.80
N LEU A 19 22.30 -31.66 -30.48
CA LEU A 19 21.44 -31.23 -31.58
C LEU A 19 21.95 -31.78 -32.91
N GLU A 20 21.04 -32.24 -33.75
CA GLU A 20 21.35 -32.67 -35.11
C GLU A 20 21.88 -31.50 -35.97
N ASP A 21 22.79 -31.78 -36.91
CA ASP A 21 23.38 -30.76 -37.79
C ASP A 21 22.33 -30.07 -38.69
N SER A 22 21.19 -30.73 -38.94
CA SER A 22 20.02 -30.16 -39.61
C SER A 22 19.45 -28.96 -38.85
N ILE A 23 19.30 -29.08 -37.52
CA ILE A 23 18.75 -28.06 -36.63
C ILE A 23 19.75 -26.90 -36.47
N LEU A 24 21.05 -27.22 -36.32
CA LEU A 24 22.11 -26.20 -36.24
C LEU A 24 22.21 -25.38 -37.53
N THR A 25 21.96 -25.98 -38.68
CA THR A 25 21.94 -25.28 -39.98
C THR A 25 20.78 -24.29 -40.06
N GLU A 26 19.58 -24.68 -39.62
CA GLU A 26 18.42 -23.78 -39.63
C GLU A 26 18.56 -22.66 -38.57
N CYS A 27 19.12 -22.95 -37.39
CA CYS A 27 19.46 -21.92 -36.39
C CYS A 27 20.45 -20.88 -36.95
N ALA A 28 21.50 -21.33 -37.64
CA ALA A 28 22.45 -20.43 -38.29
C ALA A 28 21.78 -19.57 -39.38
N SER A 29 20.85 -20.16 -40.14
CA SER A 29 20.04 -19.44 -41.13
C SER A 29 19.18 -18.35 -40.48
N ILE A 30 18.50 -18.65 -39.37
CA ILE A 30 17.67 -17.71 -38.61
C ILE A 30 18.50 -16.54 -38.08
N CYS A 31 19.65 -16.81 -37.45
CA CYS A 31 20.57 -15.78 -36.97
C CYS A 31 21.01 -14.83 -38.10
N ASN A 32 21.26 -15.37 -39.29
CA ASN A 32 21.71 -14.58 -40.43
C ASN A 32 20.58 -13.76 -41.07
N ILE A 33 19.37 -14.34 -41.21
CA ILE A 33 18.21 -13.67 -41.84
C ILE A 33 17.66 -12.55 -40.95
N TYR A 34 17.60 -12.77 -39.63
CA TYR A 34 16.99 -11.81 -38.70
C TYR A 34 18.01 -10.99 -37.92
N HIS A 35 19.30 -11.15 -38.21
CA HIS A 35 20.41 -10.46 -37.53
C HIS A 35 20.37 -10.61 -36.00
N ILE A 36 20.02 -11.80 -35.50
CA ILE A 36 19.93 -12.10 -34.06
C ILE A 36 21.23 -12.81 -33.63
N PRO A 37 21.90 -12.36 -32.55
CA PRO A 37 23.09 -13.04 -32.06
C PRO A 37 22.74 -14.44 -31.50
N PRO A 38 23.67 -15.42 -31.54
CA PRO A 38 23.41 -16.79 -31.10
C PRO A 38 22.87 -16.94 -29.67
N THR A 39 23.33 -16.08 -28.75
CA THR A 39 22.90 -16.05 -27.34
C THR A 39 21.42 -15.65 -27.21
N ASP A 40 21.00 -14.62 -27.95
CA ASP A 40 19.61 -14.15 -27.93
C ASP A 40 18.68 -15.16 -28.60
N LEU A 41 19.15 -15.88 -29.61
CA LEU A 41 18.40 -16.97 -30.22
C LEU A 41 18.14 -18.08 -29.21
N LYS A 42 19.15 -18.48 -28.42
CA LYS A 42 19.00 -19.47 -27.34
C LYS A 42 17.90 -19.08 -26.35
N TYR A 43 17.98 -17.88 -25.75
CA TYR A 43 17.00 -17.44 -24.77
C TYR A 43 15.58 -17.36 -25.34
N LYS A 44 15.45 -16.93 -26.59
CA LYS A 44 14.14 -16.86 -27.26
C LYS A 44 13.54 -18.23 -27.53
N LEU A 45 14.36 -19.23 -27.87
CA LEU A 45 13.90 -20.61 -28.08
C LEU A 45 13.56 -21.29 -26.75
N GLU A 46 14.36 -21.08 -25.71
CA GLU A 46 14.09 -21.58 -24.35
C GLU A 46 12.78 -21.01 -23.79
N ALA A 47 12.53 -19.71 -23.96
CA ALA A 47 11.28 -19.09 -23.56
C ALA A 47 10.07 -19.63 -24.34
N LEU A 48 10.24 -19.97 -25.61
CA LEU A 48 9.17 -20.54 -26.44
C LEU A 48 8.86 -22.00 -26.06
N ASN A 49 9.88 -22.74 -25.61
CA ASN A 49 9.76 -24.14 -25.20
C ASN A 49 9.52 -24.33 -23.71
N TYR A 50 9.38 -23.25 -22.94
CA TYR A 50 9.11 -23.31 -21.51
C TYR A 50 7.69 -23.82 -21.22
N ARG A 51 7.57 -24.87 -20.41
CA ARG A 51 6.29 -25.38 -19.91
C ARG A 51 6.26 -25.30 -18.39
N ALA A 52 5.32 -24.53 -17.85
CA ALA A 52 5.08 -24.43 -16.42
C ALA A 52 4.24 -25.62 -15.94
N GLY A 53 4.77 -26.41 -15.01
CA GLY A 53 4.08 -27.48 -14.31
C GLY A 53 3.87 -27.16 -12.83
N ALA A 54 2.86 -27.76 -12.19
CA ALA A 54 2.56 -27.54 -10.77
C ALA A 54 3.62 -28.14 -9.82
N THR A 55 4.44 -29.08 -10.30
CA THR A 55 5.47 -29.77 -9.51
C THR A 55 6.89 -29.48 -9.97
N MET A 56 7.16 -29.35 -11.27
CA MET A 56 8.42 -28.84 -11.84
C MET A 56 8.18 -28.19 -13.21
N SER A 57 8.96 -27.16 -13.54
CA SER A 57 8.97 -26.54 -14.88
C SER A 57 10.08 -27.16 -15.73
N GLU A 58 9.78 -27.45 -17.00
CA GLU A 58 10.72 -28.02 -17.96
C GLU A 58 10.82 -27.17 -19.22
N ILE A 59 11.99 -27.17 -19.85
CA ILE A 59 12.21 -26.59 -21.17
C ILE A 59 12.22 -27.75 -22.17
N VAL A 60 11.25 -27.76 -23.09
CA VAL A 60 11.15 -28.81 -24.11
C VAL A 60 12.35 -28.71 -25.08
N PRO A 61 12.90 -29.84 -25.58
CA PRO A 61 13.98 -29.82 -26.55
C PRO A 61 13.62 -29.05 -27.83
N ILE A 62 14.62 -28.44 -28.46
CA ILE A 62 14.44 -27.69 -29.71
C ILE A 62 14.24 -28.68 -30.85
N THR A 63 13.09 -28.57 -31.54
CA THR A 63 12.76 -29.37 -32.73
C THR A 63 12.67 -28.48 -33.98
N LEU A 64 12.64 -29.09 -35.16
CA LEU A 64 12.46 -28.35 -36.42
C LEU A 64 11.10 -27.63 -36.47
N GLU A 65 10.08 -28.16 -35.79
CA GLU A 65 8.77 -27.52 -35.64
C GLU A 65 8.87 -26.25 -34.79
N THR A 66 9.63 -26.29 -33.68
CA THR A 66 9.92 -25.12 -32.85
C THR A 66 10.57 -23.99 -33.66
N LEU A 67 11.55 -24.33 -34.50
CA LEU A 67 12.23 -23.35 -35.36
C LEU A 67 11.29 -22.75 -36.42
N THR A 68 10.39 -23.57 -36.97
CA THR A 68 9.38 -23.11 -37.94
C THR A 68 8.39 -22.15 -37.29
N ALA A 69 7.91 -22.47 -36.08
CA ALA A 69 7.02 -21.60 -35.30
C ALA A 69 7.70 -20.27 -34.94
N PHE A 70 8.98 -20.32 -34.53
CA PHE A 70 9.78 -19.14 -34.23
C PHE A 70 9.95 -18.23 -35.45
N LYS A 71 10.25 -18.80 -36.62
CA LYS A 71 10.37 -18.06 -37.90
C LYS A 71 9.07 -17.35 -38.26
N ALA A 72 7.92 -18.01 -38.10
CA ALA A 72 6.60 -17.42 -38.33
C ALA A 72 6.27 -16.30 -37.33
N GLN A 73 6.73 -16.40 -36.08
CA GLN A 73 6.61 -15.33 -35.10
C GLN A 73 7.45 -14.10 -35.49
N MET A 74 8.69 -14.29 -35.93
CA MET A 74 9.57 -13.20 -36.37
C MET A 74 9.03 -12.47 -37.60
N GLN A 75 8.49 -13.18 -38.58
CA GLN A 75 7.86 -12.56 -39.75
C GLN A 75 6.66 -11.67 -39.38
N ARG A 76 5.83 -12.12 -38.43
CA ARG A 76 4.69 -11.33 -37.92
C ARG A 76 5.14 -10.07 -37.18
N THR A 77 6.21 -10.16 -36.38
CA THR A 77 6.78 -9.00 -35.68
C THR A 77 7.30 -7.95 -36.67
N MET A 78 8.07 -8.37 -37.68
CA MET A 78 8.60 -7.48 -38.72
C MET A 78 7.48 -6.82 -39.54
N ALA A 79 6.42 -7.55 -39.88
CA ALA A 79 5.25 -6.99 -40.57
C ALA A 79 4.53 -5.93 -39.71
N ARG A 80 4.42 -6.17 -38.39
CA ARG A 80 3.78 -5.25 -37.44
C ARG A 80 4.60 -3.98 -37.22
N GLU A 81 5.93 -4.08 -37.19
CA GLU A 81 6.82 -2.91 -37.13
C GLU A 81 6.83 -2.10 -38.43
N GLY A 82 6.76 -2.77 -39.58
CA GLY A 82 6.59 -2.11 -40.88
C GLY A 82 5.28 -1.32 -40.96
N ALA A 83 4.17 -1.89 -40.48
CA ALA A 83 2.87 -1.21 -40.41
C ALA A 83 2.88 0.01 -39.48
N LYS A 84 3.56 -0.07 -38.33
CA LYS A 84 3.72 1.07 -37.42
C LYS A 84 4.53 2.22 -38.05
N LYS A 85 5.62 1.91 -38.76
CA LYS A 85 6.42 2.93 -39.47
C LYS A 85 5.64 3.60 -40.61
N ALA A 86 4.79 2.85 -41.33
CA ALA A 86 3.89 3.41 -42.35
C ALA A 86 2.84 4.36 -41.75
N GLN A 87 2.30 4.02 -40.58
CA GLN A 87 1.29 4.83 -39.89
C GLN A 87 1.84 6.14 -39.32
N VAL A 88 3.13 6.18 -38.93
CA VAL A 88 3.82 7.40 -38.48
C VAL A 88 4.09 8.35 -39.65
N LYS A 89 4.40 7.82 -40.84
CA LYS A 89 4.69 8.65 -42.04
C LYS A 89 3.44 9.33 -42.61
N ALA A 90 2.25 8.74 -42.41
CA ALA A 90 0.97 9.31 -42.86
C ALA A 90 0.44 10.45 -41.97
N ARG A 91 1.05 10.71 -40.81
CA ARG A 91 0.66 11.79 -39.87
C ARG A 91 1.48 13.07 -40.01
N GLY A 92 2.39 13.13 -40.98
CA GLY A 92 3.34 14.24 -41.14
C GLY A 92 2.80 15.51 -41.80
N ASP A 93 1.63 15.47 -42.45
CA ASP A 93 1.09 16.64 -43.15
C ASP A 93 -0.39 16.90 -42.86
N MET A 94 -0.65 18.15 -42.45
CA MET A 94 -1.90 18.91 -42.36
C MET A 94 -2.84 18.79 -41.16
N ALA A 95 -3.28 19.99 -40.78
CA ALA A 95 -4.09 20.42 -39.66
C ALA A 95 -5.58 20.05 -39.75
N THR A 96 -6.26 20.28 -38.62
CA THR A 96 -7.72 20.36 -38.39
C THR A 96 -8.50 19.04 -38.43
N ALA A 97 -8.94 18.61 -37.24
CA ALA A 97 -9.82 17.46 -37.06
C ALA A 97 -11.23 17.80 -37.58
N SER A 98 -11.62 17.18 -38.69
CA SER A 98 -13.02 17.08 -39.13
C SER A 98 -13.53 15.67 -38.84
N VAL A 99 -14.67 15.58 -38.14
CA VAL A 99 -15.32 14.32 -37.80
C VAL A 99 -16.23 13.93 -38.97
N ASN A 100 -15.86 12.87 -39.70
CA ASN A 100 -16.70 12.33 -40.77
C ASN A 100 -17.78 11.39 -40.18
N ARG A 101 -19.02 11.88 -40.11
CA ARG A 101 -20.21 11.17 -39.60
C ARG A 101 -20.88 10.30 -40.69
N SER A 102 -20.18 9.34 -41.27
CA SER A 102 -20.75 8.51 -42.35
C SER A 102 -20.45 7.00 -42.26
N ARG A 103 -20.42 6.43 -41.05
CA ARG A 103 -20.59 4.98 -40.86
C ARG A 103 -21.39 4.66 -39.59
N PHE A 104 -22.71 4.76 -39.71
CA PHE A 104 -23.65 3.99 -38.91
C PHE A 104 -24.58 3.24 -39.90
N PRO A 105 -24.61 1.90 -39.89
CA PRO A 105 -25.81 1.17 -40.28
C PRO A 105 -26.77 1.18 -39.10
N GLY A 106 -27.99 1.65 -39.36
CA GLY A 106 -29.04 1.80 -38.37
C GLY A 106 -29.86 0.53 -38.14
N GLN A 107 -30.76 0.68 -37.17
CA GLN A 107 -31.96 -0.10 -36.90
C GLN A 107 -31.74 -1.43 -36.16
N MET A 108 -31.83 -1.43 -34.83
CA MET A 108 -33.05 -1.52 -33.99
C MET A 108 -33.71 -2.92 -33.96
N MET A 109 -33.55 -3.53 -32.78
CA MET A 109 -34.64 -3.94 -31.87
C MET A 109 -35.18 -5.38 -31.99
N ASN A 110 -35.38 -5.94 -30.78
CA ASN A 110 -36.21 -7.08 -30.40
C ASN A 110 -35.72 -8.50 -30.72
N GLN A 111 -35.25 -9.21 -29.69
CA GLN A 111 -36.12 -10.09 -28.88
C GLN A 111 -35.30 -10.84 -27.83
N ALA A 112 -35.75 -10.76 -26.58
CA ALA A 112 -35.49 -11.75 -25.57
C ALA A 112 -36.25 -13.05 -25.91
N ARG A 113 -35.58 -14.20 -25.90
CA ARG A 113 -36.11 -15.47 -25.38
C ARG A 113 -35.10 -16.63 -25.49
N ALA A 114 -34.99 -17.33 -24.36
CA ALA A 114 -35.05 -18.79 -24.20
C ALA A 114 -33.91 -19.69 -24.69
N MET A 115 -33.41 -20.44 -23.68
CA MET A 115 -33.13 -21.88 -23.65
C MET A 115 -31.88 -22.45 -24.33
N ASP A 116 -31.11 -23.13 -23.48
CA ASP A 116 -30.60 -24.51 -23.60
C ASP A 116 -30.28 -25.07 -25.00
N VAL A 117 -29.10 -25.68 -25.12
CA VAL A 117 -28.90 -27.11 -25.45
C VAL A 117 -27.41 -27.34 -25.77
N ASP A 118 -26.85 -28.38 -25.17
CA ASP A 118 -25.48 -28.92 -25.32
C ASP A 118 -25.05 -29.18 -26.78
N PRO A 119 -23.74 -29.47 -26.99
CA PRO A 119 -23.41 -30.56 -27.90
C PRO A 119 -22.58 -31.66 -27.22
N VAL A 120 -23.17 -32.85 -27.35
CA VAL A 120 -22.69 -34.21 -27.14
C VAL A 120 -21.34 -34.47 -27.84
N GLY A 121 -20.42 -35.17 -27.14
CA GLY A 121 -19.16 -35.67 -27.69
C GLY A 121 -19.29 -37.02 -28.44
N PRO A 122 -18.17 -37.63 -28.87
CA PRO A 122 -18.17 -39.02 -29.31
C PRO A 122 -17.52 -39.95 -28.27
N SER A 123 -18.21 -41.04 -27.98
CA SER A 123 -17.78 -42.16 -27.14
C SER A 123 -17.12 -43.28 -27.94
N THR A 124 -16.03 -43.86 -27.45
CA THR A 124 -15.65 -45.27 -27.75
C THR A 124 -14.93 -45.95 -26.56
N SER A 125 -15.62 -46.96 -26.01
CA SER A 125 -15.16 -48.27 -25.50
C SER A 125 -14.02 -48.42 -24.48
N SER A 126 -14.44 -48.67 -23.23
CA SER A 126 -14.14 -49.84 -22.34
C SER A 126 -12.74 -50.50 -22.29
N SER A 127 -12.16 -50.50 -21.07
CA SER A 127 -11.71 -51.74 -20.39
C SER A 127 -11.50 -51.48 -18.88
N ALA A 128 -12.11 -52.32 -18.04
CA ALA A 128 -12.08 -52.24 -16.59
C ALA A 128 -10.80 -52.83 -15.97
N GLY A 129 -10.34 -52.23 -14.86
CA GLY A 129 -9.31 -52.75 -13.96
C GLY A 129 -9.44 -52.06 -12.60
N THR A 130 -9.51 -52.86 -11.53
CA THR A 130 -10.07 -52.57 -10.20
C THR A 130 -9.14 -51.84 -9.21
N ALA A 131 -9.74 -50.91 -8.47
CA ALA A 131 -9.61 -50.57 -7.03
C ALA A 131 -8.23 -50.23 -6.39
N ALA A 132 -8.13 -48.99 -5.89
CA ALA A 132 -7.80 -48.70 -4.49
C ALA A 132 -8.27 -47.28 -4.12
N ALA A 133 -9.12 -47.18 -3.09
CA ALA A 133 -9.74 -45.94 -2.63
C ALA A 133 -8.78 -45.12 -1.74
N SER A 134 -8.64 -43.82 -2.03
CA SER A 134 -8.12 -42.83 -1.09
C SER A 134 -9.16 -41.72 -0.92
N THR A 135 -9.70 -41.61 0.28
CA THR A 135 -10.69 -40.63 0.71
C THR A 135 -10.17 -39.20 0.51
N PRO A 136 -10.90 -38.27 -0.16
CA PRO A 136 -10.50 -36.88 -0.22
C PRO A 136 -10.86 -36.19 1.11
N VAL A 137 -9.85 -35.68 1.81
CA VAL A 137 -10.00 -34.81 2.97
C VAL A 137 -10.64 -33.50 2.49
N LYS A 138 -11.89 -33.27 2.90
CA LYS A 138 -12.54 -31.95 2.76
C LYS A 138 -11.75 -30.94 3.60
N LYS A 139 -11.15 -29.94 2.93
CA LYS A 139 -10.69 -28.71 3.57
C LYS A 139 -11.93 -27.87 3.89
N GLU A 140 -12.45 -28.00 5.10
CA GLU A 140 -13.38 -27.00 5.64
C GLU A 140 -12.59 -25.77 6.08
N PRO A 141 -13.03 -24.54 5.75
CA PRO A 141 -12.41 -23.33 6.27
C PRO A 141 -12.61 -23.28 7.79
N VAL A 142 -11.50 -23.19 8.53
CA VAL A 142 -11.53 -23.02 9.98
C VAL A 142 -11.98 -21.59 10.27
N THR A 143 -13.27 -21.42 10.60
CA THR A 143 -13.79 -20.15 11.11
C THR A 143 -13.29 -19.96 12.54
N ILE A 144 -12.20 -19.22 12.72
CA ILE A 144 -11.71 -18.83 14.05
C ILE A 144 -12.72 -17.81 14.63
N SER A 145 -13.54 -18.27 15.57
CA SER A 145 -14.53 -17.43 16.25
C SER A 145 -13.87 -16.72 17.44
N PHE A 146 -13.77 -15.39 17.39
CA PHE A 146 -13.21 -14.58 18.48
C PHE A 146 -14.34 -14.05 19.37
N ASN A 147 -14.54 -14.65 20.55
CA ASN A 147 -15.46 -14.12 21.57
C ASN A 147 -14.78 -12.95 22.32
N LEU A 148 -14.81 -11.78 21.72
CA LEU A 148 -14.10 -10.58 22.17
C LEU A 148 -15.10 -9.45 22.41
N PRO A 149 -15.13 -8.79 23.59
CA PRO A 149 -16.03 -7.65 23.83
C PRO A 149 -15.69 -6.48 22.90
N ALA A 150 -16.68 -5.64 22.58
CA ALA A 150 -16.47 -4.48 21.72
C ALA A 150 -15.50 -3.47 22.36
N SER A 151 -14.51 -3.00 21.59
CA SER A 151 -13.70 -1.85 21.99
C SER A 151 -14.57 -0.59 21.96
N HIS A 152 -14.29 0.36 22.85
CA HIS A 152 -14.92 1.69 22.80
C HIS A 152 -14.17 2.66 21.88
N VAL A 153 -12.97 2.29 21.41
CA VAL A 153 -12.20 3.09 20.47
C VAL A 153 -12.83 2.92 19.09
N VAL A 154 -13.14 4.04 18.44
CA VAL A 154 -13.57 4.02 17.04
C VAL A 154 -12.34 4.20 16.17
N PHE A 155 -11.99 3.17 15.40
CA PHE A 155 -10.86 3.23 14.46
C PHE A 155 -11.37 3.27 13.02
N GLN A 156 -10.97 4.30 12.29
CA GLN A 156 -11.23 4.42 10.86
C GLN A 156 -9.90 4.45 10.10
N GLY A 157 -9.52 3.30 9.57
CA GLY A 157 -8.30 3.14 8.77
C GLY A 157 -8.47 3.56 7.31
N ALA A 158 -7.41 3.37 6.52
CA ALA A 158 -7.45 3.46 5.07
C ALA A 158 -8.59 2.61 4.48
N LYS A 159 -9.23 3.11 3.41
CA LYS A 159 -10.36 2.44 2.77
C LYS A 159 -10.01 0.97 2.44
N THR A 160 -10.85 0.05 2.89
CA THR A 160 -10.62 -1.39 2.79
C THR A 160 -11.37 -2.07 1.65
N ASP A 161 -12.05 -1.28 0.82
CA ASP A 161 -12.70 -1.74 -0.40
C ASP A 161 -11.68 -2.34 -1.37
N THR A 162 -12.19 -3.21 -2.25
CA THR A 162 -11.37 -3.99 -3.17
C THR A 162 -10.54 -3.10 -4.09
N GLU A 163 -11.08 -1.97 -4.54
CA GLU A 163 -10.39 -1.05 -5.45
C GLU A 163 -9.27 -0.28 -4.75
N SER A 164 -9.53 0.27 -3.56
CA SER A 164 -8.49 0.93 -2.76
C SER A 164 -7.36 -0.03 -2.37
N LYS A 165 -7.68 -1.29 -2.04
CA LYS A 165 -6.67 -2.32 -1.77
C LYS A 165 -5.83 -2.64 -3.00
N LYS A 166 -6.45 -2.81 -4.17
CA LYS A 166 -5.73 -3.04 -5.43
C LYS A 166 -4.86 -1.84 -5.81
N ARG A 167 -5.37 -0.62 -5.62
CA ARG A 167 -4.66 0.64 -5.88
C ARG A 167 -3.38 0.72 -5.05
N ARG A 168 -3.42 0.30 -3.79
CA ARG A 168 -2.24 0.25 -2.92
C ARG A 168 -1.33 -0.96 -3.18
N ALA A 169 -1.89 -2.12 -3.52
CA ALA A 169 -1.15 -3.37 -3.79
C ALA A 169 -0.59 -3.46 -5.22
N TYR A 170 -0.59 -2.34 -5.96
CA TYR A 170 -0.27 -2.24 -7.37
C TYR A 170 0.95 -3.07 -7.79
N ARG A 171 0.89 -3.62 -9.01
CA ARG A 171 2.02 -4.33 -9.61
C ARG A 171 3.00 -3.30 -10.15
N TYR A 172 4.01 -2.97 -9.36
CA TYR A 172 5.14 -2.18 -9.82
C TYR A 172 5.73 -2.84 -11.10
N MET A 173 5.93 -2.04 -12.17
CA MET A 173 6.41 -2.38 -13.53
C MET A 173 5.40 -2.62 -14.69
N TYR A 174 4.11 -2.26 -14.60
CA TYR A 174 3.25 -2.12 -15.80
C TYR A 174 1.95 -1.35 -15.51
N GLU A 175 1.47 -0.52 -16.44
CA GLU A 175 0.19 0.20 -16.26
C GLU A 175 -0.57 0.50 -17.58
N LYS A 176 -1.90 0.72 -17.47
CA LYS A 176 -2.80 1.19 -18.54
C LYS A 176 -3.83 2.21 -18.00
N ILE A 177 -4.24 3.12 -18.88
CA ILE A 177 -4.85 4.43 -18.55
C ILE A 177 -6.39 4.42 -18.39
N SER A 178 -7.10 3.33 -18.72
CA SER A 178 -8.57 3.36 -18.92
C SER A 178 -9.45 3.23 -17.67
N GLU A 179 -8.90 2.93 -16.50
CA GLU A 179 -9.69 2.48 -15.31
C GLU A 179 -10.15 3.63 -14.37
N ARG A 180 -9.66 4.87 -14.57
CA ARG A 180 -9.76 5.96 -13.58
C ARG A 180 -11.10 6.72 -13.55
N SER A 181 -11.97 6.60 -14.56
CA SER A 181 -13.18 7.45 -14.67
C SER A 181 -14.48 6.81 -14.16
N GLU A 182 -14.50 5.51 -13.88
CA GLU A 182 -15.72 4.74 -13.60
C GLU A 182 -15.99 4.57 -12.09
N ALA A 183 -14.97 4.75 -11.25
CA ALA A 183 -15.02 4.44 -9.82
C ALA A 183 -15.75 5.47 -8.93
N LEU A 184 -15.99 6.69 -9.42
CA LEU A 184 -16.45 7.80 -8.57
C LEU A 184 -17.97 7.87 -8.38
N ASP A 185 -18.76 7.35 -9.32
CA ASP A 185 -20.22 7.34 -9.20
C ASP A 185 -20.72 6.07 -8.47
N GLN A 186 -20.01 4.94 -8.59
CA GLN A 186 -20.38 3.66 -7.97
C GLN A 186 -20.33 3.69 -6.42
N LEU A 187 -19.43 4.50 -5.86
CA LEU A 187 -19.18 4.52 -4.41
C LEU A 187 -20.35 5.12 -3.61
N ILE A 188 -21.06 6.09 -4.18
CA ILE A 188 -22.22 6.71 -3.51
C ILE A 188 -23.40 5.72 -3.51
N ASP A 189 -23.58 4.99 -4.60
CA ASP A 189 -24.65 4.00 -4.73
C ASP A 189 -24.40 2.76 -3.85
N ASP A 190 -23.14 2.28 -3.78
CA ASP A 190 -22.76 1.15 -2.91
C ASP A 190 -22.96 1.46 -1.41
N PHE A 191 -22.63 2.68 -0.98
CA PHE A 191 -22.88 3.11 0.41
C PHE A 191 -24.37 3.31 0.71
N ALA A 192 -25.13 3.82 -0.28
CA ALA A 192 -26.57 3.98 -0.14
C ALA A 192 -27.26 2.63 0.08
N ASP A 193 -26.84 1.59 -0.64
CA ASP A 193 -27.41 0.25 -0.48
C ASP A 193 -27.01 -0.42 0.84
N LEU A 194 -25.75 -0.27 1.29
CA LEU A 194 -25.31 -0.75 2.60
C LEU A 194 -26.09 -0.12 3.77
N ILE A 195 -26.41 1.18 3.67
CA ILE A 195 -27.14 1.90 4.71
C ILE A 195 -28.61 1.47 4.71
N LYS A 196 -29.24 1.28 3.54
CA LYS A 196 -30.61 0.74 3.45
C LYS A 196 -30.71 -0.62 4.11
N ASP A 197 -29.78 -1.52 3.82
CA ASP A 197 -29.77 -2.87 4.37
C ASP A 197 -29.52 -2.89 5.89
N GLN A 198 -28.62 -2.03 6.39
CA GLN A 198 -28.22 -2.02 7.79
C GLN A 198 -29.26 -1.38 8.72
N TYR A 199 -30.05 -0.42 8.20
CA TYR A 199 -30.99 0.37 8.98
C TYR A 199 -32.47 0.13 8.59
N ASP A 200 -32.74 -0.82 7.71
CA ASP A 200 -34.08 -1.17 7.22
C ASP A 200 -34.83 0.04 6.63
N ILE A 201 -34.13 0.80 5.79
CA ILE A 201 -34.66 2.02 5.17
C ILE A 201 -35.28 1.64 3.82
N GLU A 202 -36.60 1.82 3.70
CA GLU A 202 -37.35 1.47 2.48
C GLU A 202 -36.95 2.32 1.26
N GLU A 203 -36.80 3.63 1.44
CA GLU A 203 -36.50 4.56 0.35
C GLU A 203 -35.64 5.74 0.82
N LEU A 204 -34.65 6.11 0.01
CA LEU A 204 -33.86 7.32 0.21
C LEU A 204 -34.52 8.47 -0.55
N ALA A 205 -34.57 9.65 0.06
CA ALA A 205 -35.17 10.81 -0.56
C ALA A 205 -34.15 11.66 -1.31
N ASP A 206 -34.61 12.34 -2.36
CA ASP A 206 -33.87 13.44 -2.97
C ASP A 206 -33.86 14.62 -2.01
N PRO A 207 -32.69 15.04 -1.51
CA PRO A 207 -32.62 16.12 -0.54
C PRO A 207 -33.05 17.47 -1.15
N SER A 208 -33.09 17.59 -2.48
CA SER A 208 -33.43 18.83 -3.22
C SER A 208 -34.92 19.07 -3.34
N SER A 209 -35.73 18.06 -3.02
CA SER A 209 -37.16 18.18 -2.91
C SER A 209 -37.55 18.65 -1.51
N GLY A 210 -38.39 19.69 -1.42
CA GLY A 210 -39.01 20.04 -0.14
C GLY A 210 -40.00 18.95 0.30
N THR A 211 -39.90 18.50 1.54
CA THR A 211 -40.78 17.48 2.12
C THR A 211 -41.36 17.94 3.46
N ASP A 212 -42.61 17.56 3.73
CA ASP A 212 -43.30 17.85 5.00
C ASP A 212 -43.10 16.76 6.06
N HIS A 213 -42.42 15.66 5.69
CA HIS A 213 -42.13 14.51 6.54
C HIS A 213 -40.62 14.27 6.65
N GLU A 214 -40.21 13.57 7.71
CA GLU A 214 -38.82 13.19 7.93
C GLU A 214 -38.36 12.26 6.81
N VAL A 215 -37.19 12.56 6.24
CA VAL A 215 -36.63 11.82 5.11
C VAL A 215 -35.20 11.40 5.40
N THR A 216 -34.82 10.24 4.86
CA THR A 216 -33.46 9.72 4.99
C THR A 216 -32.70 9.97 3.70
N VAL A 217 -31.50 10.54 3.81
CA VAL A 217 -30.67 10.94 2.68
C VAL A 217 -29.27 10.36 2.87
N VAL A 218 -28.71 9.80 1.80
CA VAL A 218 -27.30 9.42 1.73
C VAL A 218 -26.62 10.28 0.68
N GLY A 219 -25.43 10.76 1.02
CA GLY A 219 -24.64 11.62 0.15
C GLY A 219 -23.24 11.89 0.71
N ARG A 220 -22.40 12.45 -0.15
CA ARG A 220 -21.05 12.89 0.17
C ARG A 220 -21.08 14.27 0.82
N ILE A 221 -20.28 14.47 1.88
CA ILE A 221 -20.11 15.80 2.48
C ILE A 221 -19.24 16.65 1.55
N TRP A 222 -19.69 17.87 1.30
CA TRP A 222 -19.11 18.80 0.33
C TRP A 222 -19.01 20.22 0.91
N GLN A 223 -18.03 21.00 0.47
CA GLN A 223 -17.89 22.43 0.80
C GLN A 223 -18.18 23.28 -0.44
N ASP A 224 -18.96 24.35 -0.30
CA ASP A 224 -19.31 25.22 -1.41
C ASP A 224 -18.06 25.87 -2.06
N PRO A 225 -17.82 25.65 -3.37
CA PRO A 225 -16.67 26.21 -4.09
C PRO A 225 -16.66 27.75 -4.14
N GLU A 226 -17.82 28.43 -4.00
CA GLU A 226 -17.87 29.90 -4.03
C GLU A 226 -17.35 30.54 -2.73
N THR A 227 -17.33 29.78 -1.62
CA THR A 227 -16.74 30.18 -0.33
C THR A 227 -15.33 29.61 -0.10
N SER A 228 -14.81 28.83 -1.06
CA SER A 228 -13.63 27.97 -0.90
C SER A 228 -12.27 28.66 -0.98
N SER A 229 -12.18 29.97 -1.24
CA SER A 229 -10.86 30.61 -1.34
C SER A 229 -10.21 30.90 0.02
N THR A 230 -10.94 30.91 1.14
CA THR A 230 -10.39 31.32 2.45
C THR A 230 -11.08 30.78 3.72
N ALA A 231 -12.21 30.08 3.66
CA ALA A 231 -12.97 29.72 4.85
C ALA A 231 -12.75 28.27 5.32
N LYS A 232 -12.44 28.10 6.62
CA LYS A 232 -12.38 26.81 7.33
C LYS A 232 -13.80 26.24 7.47
N LEU A 233 -13.96 24.93 7.27
CA LEU A 233 -15.24 24.22 7.46
C LEU A 233 -15.85 24.57 8.83
N SER A 234 -17.05 25.10 8.79
CA SER A 234 -17.92 25.41 9.92
C SER A 234 -19.27 24.74 9.72
N GLU A 235 -20.06 24.60 10.78
CA GLU A 235 -21.41 24.03 10.72
C GLU A 235 -22.32 24.76 9.72
N ALA A 236 -22.09 26.06 9.50
CA ALA A 236 -22.81 26.88 8.53
C ALA A 236 -22.37 26.68 7.06
N SER A 237 -21.28 25.96 6.81
CA SER A 237 -20.69 25.76 5.47
C SER A 237 -20.71 24.30 4.99
N LEU A 238 -21.41 23.42 5.71
CA LEU A 238 -21.53 22.01 5.32
C LEU A 238 -22.61 21.84 4.26
N TRP A 239 -22.29 21.13 3.18
CA TRP A 239 -23.23 20.73 2.15
C TRP A 239 -23.23 19.20 2.03
N ILE A 240 -24.34 18.65 1.57
CA ILE A 240 -24.46 17.24 1.18
C ILE A 240 -24.71 17.15 -0.32
N GLU A 241 -23.90 16.34 -1.00
CA GLU A 241 -24.05 15.99 -2.41
C GLU A 241 -24.62 14.57 -2.51
N SER A 242 -25.81 14.43 -3.09
CA SER A 242 -26.45 13.13 -3.27
C SER A 242 -26.08 12.51 -4.63
N SER A 243 -26.36 11.22 -4.83
CA SER A 243 -25.91 10.48 -6.02
C SER A 243 -26.57 11.00 -7.30
N ARG A 244 -25.94 10.75 -8.46
CA ARG A 244 -26.51 11.12 -9.76
C ARG A 244 -27.82 10.39 -10.04
N MET A 245 -27.93 9.16 -9.56
CA MET A 245 -29.13 8.33 -9.74
C MET A 245 -30.29 8.84 -8.90
N LEU A 246 -30.03 9.34 -7.67
CA LEU A 246 -31.06 9.77 -6.74
C LEU A 246 -31.51 11.23 -6.97
N SER A 247 -30.58 12.14 -7.25
CA SER A 247 -30.87 13.58 -7.33
C SER A 247 -30.07 14.32 -8.43
N SER A 248 -29.53 13.60 -9.42
CA SER A 248 -28.66 14.17 -10.46
C SER A 248 -27.42 14.90 -9.91
N GLY A 249 -26.96 14.56 -8.70
CA GLY A 249 -25.81 15.21 -8.07
C GLY A 249 -26.16 16.50 -7.32
N ALA A 250 -27.40 16.67 -6.88
CA ALA A 250 -27.83 17.87 -6.18
C ALA A 250 -27.05 18.09 -4.88
N ARG A 251 -26.72 19.37 -4.59
CA ARG A 251 -25.93 19.80 -3.43
C ARG A 251 -26.74 20.73 -2.57
N ILE A 252 -26.81 20.45 -1.27
CA ILE A 252 -27.70 21.19 -0.36
C ILE A 252 -27.02 21.46 0.97
N ALA A 253 -27.19 22.68 1.47
CA ALA A 253 -26.64 23.09 2.75
C ALA A 253 -27.29 22.31 3.90
N LEU A 254 -26.47 21.72 4.76
CA LEU A 254 -26.88 21.04 5.98
C LEU A 254 -27.03 22.07 7.12
N ARG A 255 -28.05 21.90 7.95
CA ARG A 255 -28.22 22.60 9.23
C ARG A 255 -28.41 21.57 10.32
N LEU A 256 -27.51 21.54 11.29
CA LEU A 256 -27.59 20.59 12.40
C LEU A 256 -28.41 21.20 13.55
N ASP A 257 -29.13 20.35 14.28
CA ASP A 257 -29.85 20.77 15.48
C ASP A 257 -28.86 20.91 16.65
N PRO A 258 -28.86 22.04 17.39
CA PRO A 258 -28.03 22.25 18.57
C PRO A 258 -28.13 21.17 19.67
N ALA A 259 -29.20 20.36 19.67
CA ALA A 259 -29.42 19.26 20.61
C ALA A 259 -28.75 17.93 20.20
N ILE A 260 -28.14 17.85 19.00
CA ILE A 260 -27.40 16.66 18.57
C ILE A 260 -26.14 16.52 19.42
N THR A 261 -26.21 15.61 20.38
CA THR A 261 -25.08 15.18 21.20
C THR A 261 -24.46 13.94 20.56
N VAL A 262 -23.24 14.08 20.03
CA VAL A 262 -22.41 12.93 19.66
C VAL A 262 -22.15 12.11 20.93
N LYS A 263 -22.52 10.83 20.92
CA LYS A 263 -22.47 9.96 22.10
C LYS A 263 -21.05 9.87 22.68
N GLY A 264 -20.87 10.51 23.83
CA GLY A 264 -19.96 10.14 24.93
C GLY A 264 -18.54 9.74 24.57
N GLU A 265 -17.66 10.73 24.39
CA GLU A 265 -16.22 10.51 24.33
C GLU A 265 -15.67 10.04 25.70
N LYS A 266 -14.72 9.10 25.66
CA LYS A 266 -13.91 8.70 26.82
C LYS A 266 -12.47 9.12 26.56
N ASP A 267 -11.68 9.27 27.63
CA ASP A 267 -10.26 9.51 27.46
C ASP A 267 -9.61 8.30 26.80
N SER A 268 -8.84 8.54 25.74
CA SER A 268 -8.18 7.51 24.95
C SER A 268 -6.66 7.65 25.11
N SER A 269 -5.99 6.52 25.33
CA SER A 269 -4.53 6.45 25.41
C SER A 269 -3.95 5.68 24.22
N VAL A 270 -2.98 6.27 23.55
CA VAL A 270 -2.33 5.75 22.34
C VAL A 270 -0.85 5.55 22.61
N CYS A 271 -0.37 4.32 22.52
CA CYS A 271 1.05 4.00 22.62
C CYS A 271 1.64 3.84 21.22
N ILE A 272 2.77 4.51 20.95
CA ILE A 272 3.41 4.55 19.63
C ILE A 272 4.85 4.03 19.78
N ALA A 273 5.19 2.98 19.05
CA ALA A 273 6.55 2.46 18.97
C ALA A 273 6.94 2.15 17.53
N SER A 274 8.23 2.33 17.21
CA SER A 274 8.77 2.07 15.87
C SER A 274 9.95 1.12 15.93
N GLY A 275 10.02 0.25 14.94
CA GLY A 275 11.16 -0.61 14.70
C GLY A 275 12.40 0.19 14.27
N PRO A 276 13.60 -0.42 14.34
CA PRO A 276 13.83 -1.82 14.64
C PRO A 276 13.52 -2.20 16.10
N PHE A 277 13.09 -3.44 16.30
CA PHE A 277 12.64 -3.96 17.60
C PHE A 277 13.69 -4.86 18.30
N THR A 278 14.79 -5.16 17.62
CA THR A 278 15.93 -5.94 18.11
C THR A 278 17.24 -5.28 17.66
N PRO A 279 18.30 -5.26 18.49
CA PRO A 279 19.59 -4.73 18.08
C PRO A 279 20.25 -5.64 17.04
N GLU A 280 21.15 -5.08 16.23
CA GLU A 280 21.86 -5.83 15.16
C GLU A 280 22.72 -7.00 15.69
N SER A 281 23.07 -6.96 16.98
CA SER A 281 23.89 -7.99 17.64
C SER A 281 23.17 -9.34 17.78
N ASP A 282 21.84 -9.34 17.90
CA ASP A 282 21.07 -10.55 18.20
C ASP A 282 19.60 -10.51 17.72
N LEU A 283 19.00 -11.68 17.56
CA LEU A 283 17.57 -11.85 17.25
C LEU A 283 16.76 -12.25 18.49
N LEU A 284 17.17 -11.78 19.67
CA LEU A 284 16.48 -12.10 20.92
C LEU A 284 15.34 -11.13 21.22
N PHE A 285 15.26 -9.97 20.53
CA PHE A 285 14.19 -8.98 20.71
C PHE A 285 14.08 -8.50 22.18
N LYS A 286 15.23 -8.29 22.85
CA LYS A 286 15.26 -7.81 24.24
C LYS A 286 14.53 -6.47 24.43
N PRO A 287 14.74 -5.44 23.59
CA PRO A 287 14.03 -4.15 23.75
C PRO A 287 12.52 -4.31 23.61
N TRP A 288 12.07 -5.13 22.66
CA TRP A 288 10.66 -5.45 22.46
C TRP A 288 10.03 -6.18 23.65
N ARG A 289 10.74 -7.14 24.25
CA ARG A 289 10.23 -7.85 25.44
C ARG A 289 10.06 -6.91 26.64
N ALA A 290 11.04 -6.05 26.89
CA ALA A 290 10.93 -5.02 27.95
C ALA A 290 9.76 -4.05 27.68
N PHE A 291 9.54 -3.70 26.41
CA PHE A 291 8.41 -2.86 26.01
C PHE A 291 7.06 -3.56 26.23
N LEU A 292 6.95 -4.86 25.95
CA LEU A 292 5.74 -5.64 26.23
C LEU A 292 5.39 -5.65 27.72
N ASP A 293 6.37 -5.68 28.61
CA ASP A 293 6.12 -5.60 30.05
C ASP A 293 5.51 -4.24 30.43
N SER A 294 6.05 -3.15 29.87
CA SER A 294 5.49 -1.80 30.02
C SER A 294 4.08 -1.69 29.44
N LEU A 295 3.85 -2.30 28.27
CA LEU A 295 2.55 -2.32 27.58
C LEU A 295 1.49 -3.04 28.41
N ASN A 296 1.82 -4.20 28.98
CA ASN A 296 0.90 -4.97 29.83
C ASN A 296 0.59 -4.27 31.15
N ALA A 297 1.51 -3.45 31.66
CA ALA A 297 1.29 -2.62 32.84
C ALA A 297 0.39 -1.41 32.54
N LYS A 298 0.67 -0.67 31.44
CA LYS A 298 -0.04 0.56 31.09
C LYS A 298 -1.40 0.34 30.43
N LYS A 299 -1.56 -0.76 29.69
CA LYS A 299 -2.80 -1.15 28.98
C LYS A 299 -3.42 -0.01 28.15
N PRO A 300 -2.68 0.56 27.19
CA PRO A 300 -3.20 1.66 26.37
C PRO A 300 -4.38 1.20 25.52
N ASN A 301 -5.32 2.11 25.22
CA ASN A 301 -6.47 1.84 24.38
C ASN A 301 -6.07 1.51 22.93
N VAL A 302 -5.01 2.14 22.43
CA VAL A 302 -4.49 1.90 21.08
C VAL A 302 -3.00 1.67 21.14
N LEU A 303 -2.52 0.68 20.40
CA LEU A 303 -1.10 0.45 20.16
C LEU A 303 -0.80 0.62 18.66
N ILE A 304 -0.01 1.63 18.30
CA ILE A 304 0.49 1.87 16.95
C ILE A 304 1.93 1.34 16.87
N LEU A 305 2.16 0.34 16.01
CA LEU A 305 3.49 -0.20 15.74
C LEU A 305 3.88 0.09 14.30
N VAL A 306 5.01 0.77 14.14
CA VAL A 306 5.61 1.07 12.85
C VAL A 306 6.80 0.14 12.63
N GLY A 307 6.90 -0.46 11.45
CA GLY A 307 8.02 -1.33 11.08
C GLY A 307 9.39 -0.63 11.08
N PRO A 308 10.48 -1.36 10.80
CA PRO A 308 10.49 -2.78 10.43
C PRO A 308 10.36 -3.71 11.64
N PHE A 309 9.51 -4.73 11.51
CA PHE A 309 9.31 -5.83 12.47
C PHE A 309 10.40 -6.88 12.32
N ILE A 310 10.55 -7.42 11.10
CA ILE A 310 11.63 -8.33 10.72
C ILE A 310 12.42 -7.65 9.60
N ASP A 311 13.48 -6.99 10.02
CA ASP A 311 14.28 -6.11 9.17
C ASP A 311 15.15 -6.92 8.21
N ILE A 312 14.91 -6.75 6.91
CA ILE A 312 15.68 -7.39 5.83
C ILE A 312 17.15 -6.96 5.84
N SER A 313 17.45 -5.78 6.40
CA SER A 313 18.82 -5.27 6.52
C SER A 313 19.53 -5.72 7.81
N HIS A 314 18.86 -6.49 8.68
CA HIS A 314 19.49 -7.00 9.89
C HIS A 314 20.61 -8.00 9.54
N PRO A 315 21.86 -7.86 10.05
CA PRO A 315 22.99 -8.68 9.62
C PRO A 315 22.74 -10.19 9.69
N LYS A 316 22.16 -10.68 10.79
CA LYS A 316 21.80 -12.10 10.95
C LYS A 316 20.71 -12.60 9.99
N ILE A 317 19.82 -11.72 9.53
CA ILE A 317 18.79 -12.06 8.54
C ILE A 317 19.43 -12.12 7.15
N GLN A 318 20.26 -11.13 6.80
CA GLN A 318 21.00 -11.09 5.52
C GLN A 318 21.94 -12.29 5.35
N ASN A 319 22.63 -12.68 6.42
CA ASN A 319 23.57 -13.79 6.41
C ASN A 319 22.89 -15.16 6.52
N GLY A 320 21.56 -15.21 6.72
CA GLY A 320 20.84 -16.47 6.93
C GLY A 320 21.23 -17.20 8.23
N GLU A 321 21.62 -16.47 9.27
CA GLU A 321 22.04 -17.03 10.58
C GLU A 321 20.85 -17.41 11.48
N THR A 322 19.72 -17.80 10.89
CA THR A 322 18.53 -18.21 11.62
C THR A 322 17.86 -19.41 10.98
N ASP A 323 17.55 -20.42 11.79
CA ASP A 323 16.85 -21.64 11.34
C ASP A 323 15.32 -21.43 11.23
N ALA A 324 14.80 -20.29 11.69
CA ALA A 324 13.38 -19.97 11.67
C ALA A 324 13.04 -19.07 10.48
N SER A 325 11.92 -19.36 9.82
CA SER A 325 11.42 -18.46 8.77
C SER A 325 11.05 -17.09 9.33
N PRO A 326 11.15 -15.99 8.55
CA PRO A 326 10.73 -14.67 9.01
C PRO A 326 9.30 -14.64 9.56
N SER A 327 8.37 -15.35 8.91
CA SER A 327 6.98 -15.48 9.37
C SER A 327 6.88 -16.20 10.73
N SER A 328 7.68 -17.25 10.96
CA SER A 328 7.76 -17.94 12.25
C SER A 328 8.31 -17.03 13.35
N ILE A 329 9.34 -16.23 13.04
CA ILE A 329 9.90 -15.26 13.98
C ILE A 329 8.85 -14.19 14.31
N PHE A 330 8.18 -13.63 13.30
CA PHE A 330 7.12 -12.64 13.50
C PHE A 330 5.99 -13.19 14.37
N LYS A 331 5.52 -14.42 14.08
CA LYS A 331 4.46 -15.05 14.85
C LYS A 331 4.85 -15.19 16.34
N ALA A 332 6.01 -15.79 16.60
CA ALA A 332 6.47 -16.04 17.96
C ALA A 332 6.83 -14.76 18.73
N ARG A 333 7.36 -13.73 18.05
CA ARG A 333 7.83 -12.50 18.69
C ARG A 333 6.76 -11.42 18.77
N PHE A 334 5.89 -11.29 17.79
CA PHE A 334 4.90 -10.21 17.72
C PHE A 334 3.47 -10.74 17.83
N LEU A 335 3.04 -11.64 16.95
CA LEU A 335 1.63 -12.03 16.89
C LEU A 335 1.13 -12.67 18.19
N ASP A 336 1.85 -13.67 18.71
CA ASP A 336 1.42 -14.37 19.93
C ASP A 336 1.43 -13.44 21.16
N PRO A 337 2.47 -12.61 21.40
CA PRO A 337 2.42 -11.61 22.46
C PRO A 337 1.34 -10.53 22.28
N LEU A 338 1.07 -10.07 21.06
CA LEU A 338 -0.01 -9.10 20.79
C LEU A 338 -1.39 -9.69 21.09
N ARG A 339 -1.63 -10.96 20.74
CA ARG A 339 -2.85 -11.67 21.12
C ARG A 339 -2.99 -11.78 22.64
N LYS A 340 -1.90 -12.12 23.32
CA LYS A 340 -1.88 -12.16 24.79
C LYS A 340 -2.22 -10.78 25.37
N PHE A 341 -1.62 -9.71 24.87
CA PHE A 341 -1.94 -8.35 25.27
C PHE A 341 -3.43 -8.01 25.06
N LEU A 342 -3.98 -8.30 23.88
CA LEU A 342 -5.39 -8.06 23.55
C LEU A 342 -6.37 -8.89 24.37
N SER A 343 -5.94 -10.05 24.88
CA SER A 343 -6.73 -10.85 25.82
C SER A 343 -6.75 -10.25 27.24
N VAL A 344 -5.64 -9.64 27.66
CA VAL A 344 -5.49 -8.99 28.98
C VAL A 344 -6.07 -7.58 29.00
N SER A 345 -6.10 -6.91 27.85
CA SER A 345 -6.67 -5.58 27.64
C SER A 345 -7.75 -5.65 26.55
N PRO A 346 -8.96 -6.08 26.91
CA PRO A 346 -9.99 -6.38 25.93
C PRO A 346 -10.60 -5.15 25.24
N SER A 347 -10.34 -3.94 25.74
CA SER A 347 -10.69 -2.68 25.08
C SER A 347 -9.63 -2.19 24.10
N SER A 348 -8.43 -2.80 24.10
CA SER A 348 -7.34 -2.31 23.27
C SER A 348 -7.46 -2.78 21.82
N ILE A 349 -6.94 -1.97 20.92
CA ILE A 349 -6.71 -2.31 19.51
C ILE A 349 -5.23 -2.13 19.15
N VAL A 350 -4.79 -2.79 18.07
CA VAL A 350 -3.43 -2.67 17.55
C VAL A 350 -3.50 -2.21 16.10
N VAL A 351 -2.65 -1.25 15.72
CA VAL A 351 -2.48 -0.76 14.35
C VAL A 351 -1.05 -1.07 13.92
N LEU A 352 -0.88 -1.82 12.82
CA LEU A 352 0.42 -2.18 12.26
C LEU A 352 0.65 -1.43 10.95
N ILE A 353 1.79 -0.73 10.86
CA ILE A 353 2.25 -0.02 9.66
C ILE A 353 3.54 -0.71 9.19
N PRO A 354 3.60 -1.19 7.93
CA PRO A 354 4.78 -1.87 7.40
C PRO A 354 5.93 -0.90 7.17
N SER A 355 7.12 -1.44 6.99
CA SER A 355 8.26 -0.76 6.39
C SER A 355 8.64 -1.43 5.07
N VAL A 356 9.22 -0.67 4.14
CA VAL A 356 9.85 -1.25 2.93
C VAL A 356 11.02 -2.17 3.26
N ARG A 357 11.51 -2.12 4.51
CA ARG A 357 12.53 -3.01 5.06
C ARG A 357 11.95 -4.26 5.73
N ASP A 358 10.64 -4.43 5.80
CA ASP A 358 10.03 -5.66 6.31
C ASP A 358 10.13 -6.77 5.27
N ILE A 359 10.91 -7.81 5.59
CA ILE A 359 11.02 -9.02 4.75
C ILE A 359 9.69 -9.79 4.65
N LEU A 360 8.73 -9.47 5.53
CA LEU A 360 7.39 -10.05 5.54
C LEU A 360 6.50 -9.50 4.42
N SER A 361 6.80 -8.30 3.92
CA SER A 361 6.02 -7.67 2.85
C SER A 361 6.53 -8.13 1.49
N ARG A 362 5.61 -8.46 0.58
CA ARG A 362 5.93 -8.68 -0.84
C ARG A 362 6.06 -7.35 -1.61
N HIS A 363 5.69 -6.24 -0.98
CA HIS A 363 5.74 -4.91 -1.54
C HIS A 363 6.92 -4.16 -0.93
N CYS A 364 8.03 -4.05 -1.65
CA CYS A 364 9.30 -3.47 -1.13
C CYS A 364 9.60 -2.06 -1.67
N VAL A 365 8.58 -1.34 -2.15
CA VAL A 365 8.66 0.03 -2.67
C VAL A 365 7.72 0.94 -1.89
N PHE A 366 8.03 2.24 -1.87
CA PHE A 366 7.26 3.28 -1.22
C PHE A 366 6.61 4.18 -2.30
N PRO A 367 5.31 4.52 -2.20
CA PRO A 367 4.33 4.08 -1.20
C PRO A 367 4.03 2.57 -1.25
N GLN A 368 3.77 2.00 -0.06
CA GLN A 368 3.70 0.56 0.19
C GLN A 368 2.30 0.16 0.69
N CYS A 369 1.75 -0.95 0.19
CA CYS A 369 0.49 -1.51 0.70
C CYS A 369 0.61 -2.05 2.13
N GLU A 370 -0.54 -2.24 2.78
CA GLU A 370 -0.63 -2.96 4.05
C GLU A 370 -0.13 -4.41 3.93
N PHE A 371 0.17 -5.03 5.08
CA PHE A 371 0.44 -6.47 5.13
C PHE A 371 -0.79 -7.30 4.75
N ASP A 372 -0.55 -8.54 4.30
CA ASP A 372 -1.61 -9.51 4.09
C ASP A 372 -2.33 -9.85 5.41
N SER A 373 -3.66 -9.94 5.35
CA SER A 373 -4.49 -10.32 6.51
C SER A 373 -4.12 -11.69 7.13
N GLU A 374 -3.55 -12.60 6.32
CA GLU A 374 -3.06 -13.90 6.77
C GLU A 374 -1.89 -13.77 7.78
N LEU A 375 -1.11 -12.68 7.73
CA LEU A 375 0.01 -12.44 8.63
C LEU A 375 -0.41 -12.43 10.10
N THR A 376 -1.65 -12.02 10.38
CA THR A 376 -2.21 -11.90 11.74
C THR A 376 -3.29 -12.94 12.03
N ASP A 377 -3.42 -13.96 11.18
CA ASP A 377 -4.57 -14.86 11.06
C ASP A 377 -5.91 -14.09 11.10
N SER A 378 -5.96 -12.92 10.42
CA SER A 378 -7.14 -12.05 10.32
C SER A 378 -7.76 -11.65 11.67
N HIS A 379 -6.91 -11.36 12.67
CA HIS A 379 -7.38 -10.98 14.00
C HIS A 379 -8.20 -9.67 13.97
N PRO A 380 -9.44 -9.63 14.50
CA PRO A 380 -10.39 -8.52 14.28
C PRO A 380 -10.01 -7.20 14.95
N ARG A 381 -9.03 -7.22 15.87
CA ARG A 381 -8.52 -6.02 16.57
C ARG A 381 -7.09 -5.64 16.19
N ILE A 382 -6.53 -6.28 15.17
CA ILE A 382 -5.23 -5.91 14.61
C ILE A 382 -5.49 -5.32 13.23
N PHE A 383 -5.44 -3.99 13.15
CA PHE A 383 -5.66 -3.25 11.92
C PHE A 383 -4.34 -3.11 11.17
N LEU A 384 -4.31 -3.64 9.95
CA LEU A 384 -3.17 -3.49 9.04
C LEU A 384 -3.39 -2.23 8.22
N GLN A 385 -2.40 -1.35 8.15
CA GLN A 385 -2.45 -0.08 7.43
C GLN A 385 -1.30 0.02 6.41
N PRO A 386 -1.45 0.80 5.33
CA PRO A 386 -0.38 1.00 4.36
C PRO A 386 0.75 1.88 4.91
N ASN A 387 1.76 2.14 4.10
CA ASN A 387 2.86 3.04 4.44
C ASN A 387 3.15 3.99 3.25
N PRO A 388 2.85 5.29 3.37
CA PRO A 388 2.32 5.95 4.56
C PRO A 388 0.84 5.61 4.80
N ALA A 389 0.30 6.01 5.95
CA ALA A 389 -1.11 5.83 6.28
C ALA A 389 -1.73 7.11 6.85
N ARG A 390 -2.99 7.34 6.47
CA ARG A 390 -3.93 8.26 7.13
C ARG A 390 -5.05 7.44 7.75
N PHE A 391 -5.38 7.72 9.00
CA PHE A 391 -6.47 7.08 9.73
C PHE A 391 -6.97 7.97 10.86
N MET A 392 -8.13 7.66 11.41
CA MET A 392 -8.69 8.34 12.58
C MET A 392 -8.82 7.38 13.77
N ILE A 393 -8.52 7.91 14.95
CA ILE A 393 -8.81 7.28 16.23
C ILE A 393 -9.75 8.22 16.95
N ASP A 394 -10.97 7.76 17.20
CA ASP A 394 -12.08 8.57 17.68
C ASP A 394 -12.31 9.78 16.75
N ASP A 395 -12.09 11.01 17.22
CA ASP A 395 -12.22 12.24 16.44
C ASP A 395 -10.87 12.87 16.04
N ILE A 396 -9.75 12.16 16.26
CA ILE A 396 -8.39 12.65 16.01
C ILE A 396 -7.81 11.98 14.76
N SER A 397 -7.36 12.79 13.80
CA SER A 397 -6.72 12.29 12.58
C SER A 397 -5.21 12.10 12.74
N PHE A 398 -4.72 10.96 12.27
CA PHE A 398 -3.32 10.57 12.30
C PHE A 398 -2.75 10.49 10.89
N GLY A 399 -1.49 10.87 10.75
CA GLY A 399 -0.67 10.61 9.57
C GLY A 399 0.61 9.91 10.01
N VAL A 400 0.95 8.77 9.38
CA VAL A 400 2.09 7.95 9.80
C VAL A 400 2.91 7.54 8.58
N THR A 401 4.22 7.59 8.70
CA THR A 401 5.15 7.00 7.72
C THR A 401 6.22 6.20 8.46
N SER A 402 6.68 5.10 7.88
CA SER A 402 7.82 4.34 8.38
C SER A 402 9.17 4.87 7.88
N VAL A 403 9.16 5.75 6.88
CA VAL A 403 10.39 6.22 6.23
C VAL A 403 11.00 7.32 7.09
N ASP A 404 12.33 7.29 7.27
CA ASP A 404 13.08 8.31 8.02
C ASP A 404 13.24 9.61 7.21
N VAL A 405 12.13 10.13 6.70
CA VAL A 405 12.06 11.25 5.78
C VAL A 405 12.66 12.52 6.38
N LEU A 406 12.55 12.71 7.70
CA LEU A 406 13.15 13.86 8.36
C LEU A 406 14.68 13.80 8.33
N PHE A 407 15.28 12.62 8.51
CA PHE A 407 16.72 12.46 8.38
C PHE A 407 17.18 12.68 6.93
N HIS A 408 16.39 12.21 5.96
CA HIS A 408 16.67 12.43 4.54
C HIS A 408 16.61 13.93 4.21
N LEU A 409 15.54 14.62 4.61
CA LEU A 409 15.39 16.07 4.42
C LEU A 409 16.54 16.82 5.07
N ARG A 410 16.93 16.42 6.28
CA ARG A 410 18.00 17.10 7.03
C ARG A 410 19.35 17.06 6.33
N LYS A 411 19.64 16.03 5.53
CA LYS A 411 20.88 15.96 4.73
C LYS A 411 20.87 16.89 3.52
N GLU A 412 19.70 17.14 2.95
CA GLU A 412 19.54 17.93 1.72
C GLU A 412 19.08 19.37 1.99
N GLU A 413 18.69 19.70 3.23
CA GLU A 413 18.20 21.02 3.61
C GLU A 413 19.32 22.07 3.63
N LEU A 414 19.18 23.11 2.81
CA LEU A 414 19.97 24.33 2.92
C LEU A 414 19.18 25.40 3.68
N PHE A 415 19.69 25.81 4.84
CA PHE A 415 19.11 26.90 5.60
C PHE A 415 19.76 28.25 5.24
N LYS A 416 18.96 29.18 4.70
CA LYS A 416 19.35 30.59 4.51
C LYS A 416 18.29 31.49 5.12
N ARG A 417 18.69 32.31 6.08
CA ARG A 417 17.78 33.25 6.76
C ARG A 417 17.41 34.39 5.80
N GLY A 418 16.15 34.43 5.37
CA GLY A 418 15.57 35.50 4.55
C GLY A 418 14.73 36.48 5.38
N VAL A 419 14.26 37.54 4.73
CA VAL A 419 13.19 38.41 5.25
C VAL A 419 11.88 37.90 4.67
N GLU A 420 10.95 37.47 5.50
CA GLU A 420 9.63 37.02 5.03
C GLU A 420 8.84 38.21 4.45
N HIS A 421 8.37 38.06 3.22
CA HIS A 421 7.40 38.98 2.63
C HIS A 421 6.00 38.50 3.05
N SER A 422 5.33 39.26 3.92
CA SER A 422 4.05 38.90 4.57
C SER A 422 4.17 37.71 5.56
N PRO A 423 4.83 37.90 6.72
CA PRO A 423 4.91 36.86 7.74
C PRO A 423 3.51 36.51 8.23
N ILE A 424 3.19 35.21 8.28
CA ILE A 424 2.01 34.74 9.02
C ILE A 424 2.33 35.00 10.51
N PRO A 425 1.46 35.68 11.28
CA PRO A 425 1.73 35.94 12.69
C PRO A 425 1.99 34.62 13.42
N ALA A 426 3.23 34.43 13.90
CA ALA A 426 3.60 33.27 14.69
C ALA A 426 2.69 33.19 15.91
N GLN A 427 2.11 32.03 16.16
CA GLN A 427 1.29 31.86 17.36
C GLN A 427 2.17 31.91 18.62
N PRO A 428 1.63 32.31 19.79
CA PRO A 428 2.39 32.30 21.03
C PRO A 428 3.02 30.92 21.28
N GLY A 429 4.35 30.85 21.28
CA GLY A 429 5.11 29.60 21.47
C GLY A 429 5.75 28.99 20.21
N GLU A 430 5.44 29.48 19.00
CA GLU A 430 6.14 29.03 17.78
C GLU A 430 7.54 29.66 17.68
N VAL A 431 8.56 28.84 17.92
CA VAL A 431 9.96 29.23 17.75
C VAL A 431 10.33 29.09 16.27
N ALA A 432 10.43 30.22 15.56
CA ALA A 432 10.77 30.28 14.13
C ALA A 432 12.13 29.63 13.76
N THR A 433 12.96 29.26 14.75
CA THR A 433 14.32 28.73 14.56
C THR A 433 14.46 27.25 14.92
N ASP A 434 13.37 26.51 15.13
CA ASP A 434 13.46 25.10 15.48
C ASP A 434 13.66 24.20 14.25
N SER A 435 14.90 23.72 14.07
CA SER A 435 15.29 22.86 12.95
C SER A 435 14.39 21.62 12.77
N MET A 436 13.94 20.97 13.85
CA MET A 436 13.12 19.75 13.73
C MET A 436 11.69 20.08 13.32
N ALA A 437 11.14 21.16 13.88
CA ALA A 437 9.83 21.66 13.46
C ALA A 437 9.86 22.16 11.99
N ASN A 438 10.97 22.72 11.53
CA ASN A 438 11.14 23.10 10.11
C ASN A 438 11.10 21.90 9.17
N LEU A 439 11.75 20.78 9.53
CA LEU A 439 11.66 19.54 8.73
C LEU A 439 10.22 19.05 8.62
N CYS A 440 9.47 19.05 9.73
CA CYS A 440 8.05 18.68 9.72
C CYS A 440 7.21 19.68 8.90
N ARG A 441 7.54 20.97 8.96
CA ARG A 441 6.88 22.03 8.19
C ARG A 441 7.06 21.83 6.68
N HIS A 442 8.22 21.34 6.24
CA HIS A 442 8.43 20.97 4.83
C HIS A 442 7.45 19.88 4.39
N LEU A 443 7.26 18.82 5.18
CA LEU A 443 6.29 17.76 4.88
C LEU A 443 4.87 18.30 4.75
N LEU A 444 4.43 19.10 5.74
CA LEU A 444 3.08 19.67 5.79
C LEU A 444 2.83 20.64 4.64
N ASN A 445 3.78 21.54 4.35
CA ASN A 445 3.65 22.51 3.27
C ASN A 445 3.64 21.84 1.88
N GLN A 446 4.40 20.76 1.72
CA GLN A 446 4.42 19.96 0.49
C GLN A 446 3.29 18.93 0.43
N ARG A 447 2.49 18.80 1.51
CA ARG A 447 1.37 17.86 1.64
C ARG A 447 1.75 16.43 1.25
N SER A 448 2.98 16.02 1.57
CA SER A 448 3.54 14.73 1.17
C SER A 448 4.36 14.13 2.30
N PHE A 449 4.19 12.83 2.52
CA PHE A 449 5.01 12.04 3.43
C PHE A 449 6.44 11.84 2.91
N TYR A 450 6.71 12.10 1.63
CA TYR A 450 8.05 12.07 1.05
C TYR A 450 8.20 13.10 -0.09
N PRO A 451 8.49 14.38 0.23
CA PRO A 451 8.60 15.43 -0.77
C PRO A 451 9.98 15.52 -1.45
N ILE A 452 10.96 14.73 -1.01
CA ILE A 452 12.33 14.78 -1.53
C ILE A 452 12.39 14.04 -2.86
N PHE A 453 12.90 14.68 -3.90
CA PHE A 453 13.15 14.03 -5.17
C PHE A 453 14.41 14.59 -5.86
N PRO A 454 15.32 13.73 -6.36
CA PRO A 454 15.34 12.27 -6.19
C PRO A 454 15.65 11.86 -4.74
N VAL A 455 15.44 10.58 -4.40
CA VAL A 455 15.94 10.01 -3.13
C VAL A 455 17.45 10.25 -3.04
N PRO A 456 17.99 10.77 -1.91
CA PRO A 456 19.42 10.99 -1.77
C PRO A 456 20.20 9.70 -2.02
N LEU A 457 21.24 9.76 -2.86
CA LEU A 457 21.95 8.56 -3.32
C LEU A 457 22.48 7.71 -2.15
N GLU A 458 23.04 8.36 -1.12
CA GLU A 458 23.54 7.69 0.09
C GLU A 458 22.44 6.96 0.89
N LEU A 459 21.18 7.38 0.74
CA LEU A 459 20.02 6.87 1.47
C LEU A 459 19.06 6.09 0.55
N SER A 460 19.46 5.83 -0.69
CA SER A 460 18.66 5.05 -1.65
C SER A 460 18.41 3.61 -1.18
N HIS A 461 19.28 3.07 -0.32
CA HIS A 461 19.09 1.78 0.33
C HIS A 461 18.01 1.78 1.43
N ASP A 462 17.66 2.96 1.97
CA ASP A 462 16.64 3.10 3.02
C ASP A 462 15.21 3.15 2.44
N VAL A 463 15.05 3.61 1.19
CA VAL A 463 13.74 3.72 0.54
C VAL A 463 13.82 3.57 -0.98
N ASN A 464 13.05 2.61 -1.50
CA ASN A 464 12.82 2.46 -2.94
C ASN A 464 11.57 3.27 -3.32
N LEU A 465 11.76 4.49 -3.82
CA LEU A 465 10.65 5.38 -4.17
C LEU A 465 10.05 5.02 -5.55
N ASP A 466 8.78 4.63 -5.59
CA ASP A 466 8.02 4.51 -6.83
C ASP A 466 7.35 5.86 -7.16
N VAL A 467 7.93 6.55 -8.15
CA VAL A 467 7.48 7.87 -8.58
C VAL A 467 6.08 7.81 -9.21
N SER A 468 5.70 6.68 -9.81
CA SER A 468 4.41 6.54 -10.52
C SER A 468 3.19 6.55 -9.59
N HIS A 469 3.39 6.21 -8.32
CA HIS A 469 2.33 6.13 -7.31
C HIS A 469 2.51 7.17 -6.19
N LEU A 470 3.22 8.27 -6.44
CA LEU A 470 3.45 9.35 -5.46
C LEU A 470 2.16 9.99 -4.94
N ASP A 471 1.05 9.86 -5.65
CA ASP A 471 -0.26 10.31 -5.16
C ASP A 471 -0.63 9.59 -3.84
N GLU A 472 -0.26 8.31 -3.67
CA GLU A 472 -0.45 7.56 -2.41
C GLU A 472 0.54 8.01 -1.30
N ALA A 473 1.53 8.84 -1.61
CA ALA A 473 2.42 9.46 -0.64
C ALA A 473 1.86 10.80 -0.10
N ARG A 474 0.72 11.27 -0.61
CA ARG A 474 0.12 12.53 -0.19
C ARG A 474 -0.43 12.42 1.23
N MET A 475 -0.37 13.54 1.96
CA MET A 475 -0.96 13.66 3.29
C MET A 475 -2.45 14.04 3.25
N VAL A 476 -2.89 14.48 2.08
CA VAL A 476 -4.19 15.08 1.83
C VAL A 476 -4.79 14.34 0.64
N ASP A 477 -5.97 13.78 0.85
CA ASP A 477 -6.79 13.21 -0.22
C ASP A 477 -7.83 14.25 -0.62
N ASP A 478 -8.07 14.44 -1.92
CA ASP A 478 -9.01 15.44 -2.44
C ASP A 478 -10.48 15.12 -2.10
N GLU A 479 -10.77 14.00 -1.43
CA GLU A 479 -12.13 13.53 -1.10
C GLU A 479 -12.44 13.53 0.41
N ASP A 480 -11.67 12.82 1.24
CA ASP A 480 -12.08 12.51 2.63
C ASP A 480 -11.27 13.24 3.72
N LEU A 481 -10.03 13.63 3.42
CA LEU A 481 -9.10 14.23 4.37
C LEU A 481 -8.33 15.36 3.67
N ASP A 482 -9.04 16.45 3.39
CA ASP A 482 -8.51 17.64 2.70
C ASP A 482 -7.59 18.53 3.58
N TYR A 483 -7.34 18.09 4.82
CA TYR A 483 -6.59 18.82 5.84
C TYR A 483 -5.38 18.04 6.37
N ALA A 484 -4.43 18.78 6.95
CA ALA A 484 -3.24 18.21 7.57
C ALA A 484 -3.61 17.31 8.77
N PRO A 485 -2.86 16.23 9.05
CA PRO A 485 -3.11 15.39 10.22
C PRO A 485 -3.09 16.20 11.53
N ASP A 486 -3.93 15.84 12.49
CA ASP A 486 -3.85 16.38 13.85
C ASP A 486 -2.59 15.87 14.55
N VAL A 487 -2.25 14.59 14.32
CA VAL A 487 -1.03 13.95 14.82
C VAL A 487 -0.22 13.37 13.67
N LEU A 488 1.02 13.81 13.50
CA LEU A 488 1.96 13.31 12.49
C LEU A 488 3.05 12.46 13.15
N ILE A 489 3.08 11.16 12.89
CA ILE A 489 4.07 10.22 13.42
C ILE A 489 5.17 10.00 12.36
N VAL A 490 6.38 10.43 12.70
CA VAL A 490 7.57 10.44 11.83
C VAL A 490 8.77 9.86 12.57
N PRO A 491 8.81 8.54 12.77
CA PRO A 491 9.90 7.87 13.46
C PRO A 491 11.21 7.98 12.67
N GLY A 492 12.34 8.10 13.37
CA GLY A 492 13.62 8.23 12.71
C GLY A 492 14.85 8.21 13.60
N ARG A 493 16.01 8.30 12.95
CA ARG A 493 17.35 8.33 13.59
C ARG A 493 17.57 9.60 14.41
N LEU A 494 16.93 10.70 14.02
CA LEU A 494 16.99 11.99 14.71
C LEU A 494 16.52 11.87 16.16
N LYS A 495 16.90 12.86 16.99
CA LYS A 495 16.51 12.90 18.41
C LYS A 495 14.98 12.85 18.50
N ARG A 496 14.46 12.03 19.42
CA ARG A 496 13.02 11.98 19.72
C ARG A 496 12.48 13.38 20.07
N PHE A 497 11.28 13.68 19.62
CA PHE A 497 10.62 14.94 19.91
C PHE A 497 9.10 14.81 19.77
N ASP A 498 8.40 15.72 20.42
CA ASP A 498 7.03 16.11 20.18
C ASP A 498 7.04 17.61 19.90
N LYS A 499 6.50 18.02 18.75
CA LYS A 499 6.51 19.43 18.31
C LYS A 499 5.20 19.76 17.65
N VAL A 500 4.60 20.86 18.08
CA VAL A 500 3.45 21.43 17.39
C VAL A 500 3.96 22.30 16.24
N VAL A 501 3.55 21.96 15.02
CA VAL A 501 3.90 22.69 13.80
C VAL A 501 2.61 23.13 13.14
N SER A 502 2.35 24.43 13.11
CA SER A 502 1.03 24.95 12.76
C SER A 502 -0.03 24.30 13.66
N THR A 503 -0.99 23.55 13.15
CA THR A 503 -2.01 22.87 13.97
C THR A 503 -1.66 21.41 14.29
N THR A 504 -0.65 20.84 13.65
CA THR A 504 -0.30 19.42 13.73
C THR A 504 0.70 19.16 14.85
N LEU A 505 0.44 18.13 15.66
CA LEU A 505 1.38 17.58 16.62
C LEU A 505 2.26 16.53 15.95
N ALA A 506 3.50 16.90 15.62
CA ALA A 506 4.49 15.99 15.07
C ALA A 506 5.24 15.24 16.18
N ILE A 507 5.30 13.91 16.07
CA ILE A 507 5.91 13.01 17.05
C ILE A 507 6.96 12.14 16.35
N ASN A 508 8.21 12.26 16.77
CA ASN A 508 9.25 11.27 16.49
C ASN A 508 9.47 10.44 17.77
N PRO A 509 8.93 9.20 17.86
CA PRO A 509 9.16 8.33 19.01
C PRO A 509 10.60 7.78 19.06
N SER A 510 11.40 7.98 18.01
CA SER A 510 12.64 7.24 17.72
C SER A 510 12.42 5.73 17.66
N PHE A 511 13.50 4.95 17.69
CA PHE A 511 13.44 3.49 17.56
C PHE A 511 13.42 2.79 18.91
N LEU A 512 12.69 1.68 19.00
CA LEU A 512 12.57 0.91 20.23
C LEU A 512 13.90 0.26 20.66
N THR A 513 14.80 -0.02 19.71
CA THR A 513 16.19 -0.42 20.00
C THR A 513 16.98 0.60 20.80
N LYS A 514 16.59 1.88 20.78
CA LYS A 514 17.14 2.94 21.64
C LYS A 514 16.38 3.08 22.98
N GLY A 515 15.46 2.15 23.25
CA GLY A 515 14.61 2.17 24.43
C GLY A 515 13.57 3.29 24.40
N SER A 516 13.22 3.81 23.22
CA SER A 516 12.35 4.98 23.10
C SER A 516 10.98 4.61 22.52
N TYR A 517 9.92 5.16 23.10
CA TYR A 517 8.55 5.08 22.58
C TYR A 517 7.75 6.31 23.06
N ALA A 518 6.55 6.52 22.53
CA ALA A 518 5.67 7.62 22.94
C ALA A 518 4.36 7.09 23.53
N MET A 519 3.83 7.82 24.52
CA MET A 519 2.47 7.69 25.01
C MET A 519 1.74 8.99 24.74
N LEU A 520 0.62 8.92 24.03
CA LEU A 520 -0.27 10.04 23.73
C LEU A 520 -1.57 9.84 24.49
N SER A 521 -1.92 10.81 25.32
CA SER A 521 -3.23 10.87 25.97
C SER A 521 -4.11 11.86 25.22
N ILE A 522 -5.33 11.42 24.89
CA ILE A 522 -6.35 12.18 24.18
C ILE A 522 -7.49 12.43 25.18
N ALA A 523 -7.61 13.68 25.64
CA ALA A 523 -8.70 14.07 26.52
C ALA A 523 -10.01 14.27 25.73
N LYS A 524 -11.14 14.13 26.44
CA LYS A 524 -12.47 14.41 25.89
C LYS A 524 -12.58 15.85 25.38
N ARG A 525 -13.18 16.00 24.21
CA ARG A 525 -13.56 17.27 23.58
C ARG A 525 -14.52 18.07 24.45
N SER A 526 -15.38 17.42 25.23
CA SER A 526 -16.30 18.09 26.15
C SER A 526 -15.61 18.82 27.29
N GLU A 527 -14.46 18.30 27.75
CA GLU A 527 -13.69 18.89 28.86
C GLU A 527 -12.71 19.96 28.36
N THR A 528 -12.18 19.78 27.15
CA THR A 528 -11.20 20.69 26.57
C THR A 528 -11.47 20.82 25.08
N PRO A 529 -12.14 21.89 24.60
CA PRO A 529 -12.50 22.01 23.19
C PRO A 529 -11.28 22.30 22.30
N ASN A 530 -10.18 22.83 22.87
CA ASN A 530 -8.96 23.08 22.13
C ASN A 530 -8.19 21.78 21.88
N LEU A 531 -8.09 21.39 20.61
CA LEU A 531 -7.38 20.19 20.17
C LEU A 531 -5.97 20.06 20.77
N ARG A 532 -5.20 21.14 20.85
CA ARG A 532 -3.82 21.07 21.36
C ARG A 532 -3.77 20.75 22.84
N GLU A 533 -4.71 21.26 23.62
CA GLU A 533 -4.77 21.02 25.06
C GLU A 533 -5.28 19.60 25.37
N ARG A 534 -6.03 19.00 24.43
CA ARG A 534 -6.49 17.60 24.51
C ARG A 534 -5.37 16.60 24.30
N LEU A 535 -4.36 16.93 23.50
CA LEU A 535 -3.28 16.03 23.11
C LEU A 535 -2.07 16.23 24.04
N LYS A 536 -1.77 15.23 24.86
CA LYS A 536 -0.60 15.26 25.77
C LYS A 536 0.33 14.10 25.44
N VAL A 537 1.59 14.40 25.14
CA VAL A 537 2.61 13.40 24.78
C VAL A 537 3.62 13.23 25.90
N GLU A 538 3.91 11.97 26.21
CA GLU A 538 5.03 11.56 27.05
C GLU A 538 6.00 10.72 26.22
N LEU A 539 7.23 11.22 26.01
CA LEU A 539 8.31 10.47 25.37
C LEU A 539 9.04 9.63 26.41
N VAL A 540 8.79 8.33 26.41
CA VAL A 540 9.29 7.41 27.43
C VAL A 540 10.62 6.80 27.00
N THR A 541 11.57 6.72 27.95
CA THR A 541 12.80 5.94 27.80
C THR A 541 12.75 4.75 28.74
N GLN A 542 12.78 3.54 28.21
CA GLN A 542 12.96 2.32 29.00
C GLN A 542 14.44 2.01 29.16
N GLU A 543 14.81 1.51 30.33
CA GLU A 543 16.14 0.93 30.53
C GLU A 543 16.26 -0.34 29.70
N LEU A 544 17.29 -0.39 28.85
CA LEU A 544 17.57 -1.56 28.05
C LEU A 544 18.44 -2.54 28.85
N PRO A 545 18.18 -3.85 28.75
CA PRO A 545 19.07 -4.85 29.33
C PRO A 545 20.48 -4.67 28.77
N ALA A 546 21.50 -4.69 29.64
CA ALA A 546 22.89 -4.51 29.23
C ALA A 546 23.25 -5.47 28.08
N VAL A 547 23.81 -4.93 27.01
CA VAL A 547 24.41 -5.73 25.93
C VAL A 547 25.76 -6.20 26.46
N PRO A 548 26.06 -7.51 26.50
CA PRO A 548 27.40 -7.98 26.85
C PRO A 548 28.38 -7.38 25.83
N ALA A 549 29.43 -6.74 26.32
CA ALA A 549 30.44 -6.11 25.48
C ALA A 549 30.98 -7.14 24.47
N VAL A 550 30.83 -6.84 23.18
CA VAL A 550 31.46 -7.63 22.11
C VAL A 550 32.97 -7.44 22.29
N ALA A 551 33.69 -8.54 22.53
CA ALA A 551 35.14 -8.52 22.61
C ALA A 551 35.72 -7.89 21.33
N PRO A 552 36.74 -7.02 21.42
CA PRO A 552 37.30 -6.37 20.25
C PRO A 552 37.78 -7.44 19.26
N LYS A 553 37.41 -7.28 17.98
CA LYS A 553 37.92 -8.09 16.88
C LYS A 553 39.44 -8.01 16.90
N ILE A 554 40.10 -9.13 17.15
CA ILE A 554 41.54 -9.27 16.97
C ILE A 554 41.78 -9.15 15.46
N GLU A 555 42.43 -8.07 15.03
CA GLU A 555 42.90 -7.93 13.65
C GLU A 555 43.90 -9.05 13.34
N PRO A 556 43.75 -9.77 12.22
CA PRO A 556 44.74 -10.77 11.81
C PRO A 556 45.92 -10.03 11.17
N GLY A 557 46.95 -9.73 11.96
CA GLY A 557 48.12 -9.04 11.40
C GLY A 557 49.17 -8.57 12.41
N ALA A 558 49.61 -9.44 13.31
CA ALA A 558 50.89 -9.27 14.01
C ALA A 558 51.40 -10.64 14.48
N ALA A 559 52.07 -11.35 13.58
CA ALA A 559 53.00 -12.42 13.91
C ALA A 559 54.30 -12.15 13.16
#